data_AF-A0A851Q2V3-F1
#
_entry.id   AF-A0A851Q2V3-F1
#
_cell.length_a   1.000
_cell.length_b   1.000
_cell.length_c   1.000
_cell.angle_alpha   90.00
_cell.angle_beta   90.00
_cell.angle_gamma   90.00
#
_symmetry.space_group_name_H-M   'P 1'
#
loop_
_entity.id
_entity.type
_entity.pdbx_description
1 polymer ?
#
loop_
_entity_poly.entity_id
_entity_poly.type
_entity_poly.pdbx_seq_one_letter_code
_entity_poly.pdbx_strand_id
1 'polypeptide(L)'
;FLQFVFHTYTTGFTLLNGNGTAKAEEYSVQQKQVFYSLGAISYAACIGALPLVFMNRYTLKTPLTQLVVKKLLPAPLLGLMSAFTVAVVRSPEFENGIEVMDRNGKVVGLSKKAGEKAVKETALSRGVLFGTTFFLPSVLMYFVERAKVAKTPHALASVRMLMITSVLAGMLPVSLSMFPQCGEIKRADLEPEILSSTEETELFYNRGI
;
A
#
# COMPACT_ATOMS: atom_id res chain seq x y z
N PHE A 1 1.26 -6.68 18.54
CA PHE A 1 2.72 -6.72 18.29
C PHE A 1 3.02 -6.87 16.80
N LEU A 2 2.72 -8.02 16.15
CA LEU A 2 3.04 -8.23 14.73
C LEU A 2 2.40 -7.22 13.76
N GLN A 3 1.14 -6.81 14.00
CA GLN A 3 0.47 -5.77 13.20
C GLN A 3 1.22 -4.43 13.25
N PHE A 4 1.72 -4.05 14.42
CA PHE A 4 2.49 -2.81 14.59
C PHE A 4 3.80 -2.88 13.81
N VAL A 5 4.56 -3.98 13.95
CA VAL A 5 5.82 -4.18 13.22
C VAL A 5 5.62 -4.14 11.71
N PHE A 6 4.58 -4.82 11.21
CA PHE A 6 4.24 -4.80 9.79
C PHE A 6 3.95 -3.38 9.29
N HIS A 7 3.07 -2.65 9.98
CA HIS A 7 2.72 -1.30 9.58
C HIS A 7 3.88 -0.31 9.73
N THR A 8 4.75 -0.46 10.73
CA THR A 8 5.99 0.32 10.84
C THR A 8 6.89 0.10 9.63
N TYR A 9 7.11 -1.16 9.23
CA TYR A 9 7.91 -1.48 8.05
C TYR A 9 7.30 -0.90 6.77
N THR A 10 6.00 -1.10 6.52
CA THR A 10 5.35 -0.59 5.31
C THR A 10 5.34 0.93 5.25
N THR A 11 5.17 1.59 6.40
CA THR A 11 5.23 3.06 6.49
C THR A 11 6.63 3.56 6.17
N GLY A 12 7.67 2.97 6.78
CA GLY A 12 9.06 3.34 6.49
C GLY A 12 9.42 3.11 5.03
N PHE A 13 9.02 1.96 4.46
CA PHE A 13 9.21 1.67 3.05
C PHE A 13 8.52 2.71 2.16
N THR A 14 7.27 3.08 2.48
CA THR A 14 6.50 4.07 1.71
C THR A 14 7.14 5.45 1.78
N LEU A 15 7.61 5.89 2.94
CA LEU A 15 8.32 7.16 3.10
C LEU A 15 9.57 7.23 2.22
N LEU A 16 10.39 6.17 2.27
CA LEU A 16 11.66 6.12 1.55
C LEU A 16 11.49 6.05 0.02
N ASN A 17 10.33 5.60 -0.45
CA ASN A 17 10.02 5.45 -1.88
C ASN A 17 9.00 6.47 -2.39
N GLY A 18 8.66 7.47 -1.58
CA GLY A 18 7.83 8.61 -1.98
C GLY A 18 8.63 9.66 -2.75
N ASN A 19 7.94 10.61 -3.36
CA ASN A 19 8.59 11.73 -4.04
C ASN A 19 8.95 12.84 -3.06
N GLY A 20 10.10 13.49 -3.28
CA GLY A 20 10.45 14.72 -2.58
C GLY A 20 9.56 15.88 -3.06
N THR A 21 8.95 16.63 -2.14
CA THR A 21 8.15 17.81 -2.50
C THR A 21 8.95 19.08 -2.23
N ALA A 22 9.35 19.79 -3.28
CA ALA A 22 10.32 20.90 -3.19
C ALA A 22 9.79 22.21 -2.54
N LYS A 23 8.50 22.30 -2.17
CA LYS A 23 7.81 23.57 -1.89
C LYS A 23 7.61 23.94 -0.42
N ALA A 24 8.08 23.18 0.56
CA ALA A 24 7.81 23.49 1.97
C ALA A 24 9.09 23.51 2.82
N GLU A 25 9.16 24.44 3.79
CA GLU A 25 10.24 24.54 4.76
C GLU A 25 10.55 23.16 5.32
N GLU A 26 11.77 22.68 5.05
CA GLU A 26 12.22 21.29 5.20
C GLU A 26 11.88 20.71 6.59
N TYR A 27 11.94 21.55 7.62
CA TYR A 27 11.61 21.19 9.01
C TYR A 27 10.11 20.92 9.24
N SER A 28 9.23 21.76 8.67
CA SER A 28 7.77 21.63 8.84
C SER A 28 7.21 20.37 8.14
N VAL A 29 7.82 19.99 7.00
CA VAL A 29 7.43 18.80 6.23
C VAL A 29 7.82 17.54 6.97
N GLN A 30 9.04 17.48 7.50
CA GLN A 30 9.51 16.32 8.25
C GLN A 30 8.64 16.08 9.49
N GLN A 31 8.29 17.14 10.24
CA GLN A 31 7.44 16.99 11.42
C GLN A 31 6.03 16.49 11.06
N LYS A 32 5.44 17.01 9.98
CA LYS A 32 4.14 16.53 9.46
C LYS A 32 4.20 15.06 9.02
N GLN A 33 5.24 14.69 8.27
CA GLN A 33 5.43 13.30 7.80
C GLN A 33 5.59 12.33 8.96
N VAL A 34 6.35 12.69 10.00
CA VAL A 34 6.48 11.87 11.22
C VAL A 34 5.14 11.70 11.92
N PHE A 35 4.35 12.77 12.06
CA PHE A 35 3.04 12.71 12.68
C PHE A 35 2.06 11.83 11.89
N TYR A 36 1.98 12.01 10.57
CA TYR A 36 1.15 11.17 9.70
C TYR A 36 1.59 9.71 9.71
N SER A 37 2.88 9.45 9.75
CA SER A 37 3.44 8.09 9.82
C SER A 37 3.07 7.40 11.12
N LEU A 38 3.27 8.07 12.26
CA LEU A 38 2.91 7.54 13.58
C LEU A 38 1.40 7.32 13.70
N GLY A 39 0.60 8.27 13.20
CA GLY A 39 -0.85 8.17 13.13
C GLY A 39 -1.31 6.98 12.27
N ALA A 40 -0.73 6.82 11.08
CA ALA A 40 -1.05 5.72 10.16
C ALA A 40 -0.71 4.36 10.76
N ILE A 41 0.47 4.20 11.38
CA ILE A 41 0.89 2.96 12.03
C ILE A 41 -0.08 2.61 13.16
N SER A 42 -0.36 3.58 14.02
CA SER A 42 -1.22 3.39 15.19
C SER A 42 -2.65 3.03 14.77
N TYR A 43 -3.22 3.78 13.82
CA TYR A 43 -4.56 3.55 13.30
C TYR A 43 -4.68 2.17 12.65
N ALA A 44 -3.79 1.84 11.73
CA ALA A 44 -3.81 0.56 11.01
C ALA A 44 -3.64 -0.64 11.96
N ALA A 45 -2.72 -0.55 12.92
CA ALA A 45 -2.51 -1.60 13.91
C ALA A 45 -3.73 -1.80 14.83
N CYS A 46 -4.36 -0.70 15.25
CA CYS A 46 -5.58 -0.75 16.07
C CYS A 46 -6.75 -1.37 15.31
N ILE A 47 -7.02 -0.90 14.09
CA ILE A 47 -8.10 -1.43 13.24
C ILE A 47 -7.87 -2.90 12.93
N GLY A 48 -6.64 -3.33 12.64
CA GLY A 48 -6.29 -4.72 12.42
C GLY A 48 -6.51 -5.63 13.64
N ALA A 49 -6.33 -5.11 14.86
CA ALA A 49 -6.51 -5.86 16.10
C ALA A 49 -7.95 -5.87 16.63
N LEU A 50 -8.73 -4.83 16.30
CA LEU A 50 -10.05 -4.58 16.87
C LEU A 50 -11.05 -5.73 16.70
N PRO A 51 -11.19 -6.38 15.53
CA PRO A 51 -12.11 -7.52 15.36
C PRO A 51 -11.78 -8.70 16.28
N LEU A 52 -10.49 -8.98 16.48
CA LEU A 52 -10.04 -10.08 17.35
C LEU A 52 -10.28 -9.75 18.82
N VAL A 53 -9.97 -8.52 19.24
CA VAL A 53 -10.21 -8.05 20.61
C VAL A 53 -11.70 -8.03 20.93
N PHE A 54 -12.52 -7.53 20.02
CA PHE A 54 -13.98 -7.46 20.19
C PHE A 54 -14.59 -8.87 20.31
N MET A 55 -14.23 -9.78 19.39
CA MET A 55 -14.68 -11.18 19.44
C MET A 55 -14.29 -11.85 20.77
N ASN A 56 -13.07 -11.61 21.27
CA ASN A 56 -12.60 -12.18 22.53
C ASN A 56 -13.29 -11.56 23.76
N ARG A 57 -13.49 -10.23 23.77
CA ARG A 57 -14.10 -9.50 24.88
C ARG A 57 -15.57 -9.84 25.08
N TYR A 58 -16.33 -9.95 24.00
CA TYR A 58 -17.76 -10.27 24.05
C TYR A 58 -18.04 -11.77 24.00
N THR A 59 -17.01 -12.61 24.05
CA THR A 59 -17.11 -14.09 23.99
C THR A 59 -17.99 -14.57 22.83
N LEU A 60 -17.95 -13.87 21.70
CA LEU A 60 -18.74 -14.18 20.51
C LEU A 60 -18.13 -15.39 19.80
N LYS A 61 -18.41 -16.59 20.31
CA LYS A 61 -17.86 -17.86 19.83
C LYS A 61 -18.74 -18.57 18.81
N THR A 62 -19.69 -17.86 18.18
CA THR A 62 -20.51 -18.45 17.12
C THR A 62 -19.62 -18.87 15.94
N PRO A 63 -19.93 -20.01 15.27
CA PRO A 63 -19.12 -20.50 14.16
C PRO A 63 -19.02 -19.48 13.01
N LEU A 64 -20.10 -18.72 12.78
CA LEU A 64 -20.14 -17.64 11.81
C LEU A 64 -19.17 -16.51 12.16
N THR A 65 -19.18 -16.01 13.39
CA THR A 65 -18.27 -14.94 13.82
C THR A 65 -16.81 -15.39 13.75
N GLN A 66 -16.52 -16.65 14.12
CA GLN A 66 -15.16 -17.18 14.00
C GLN A 66 -14.69 -17.26 12.55
N LEU A 67 -15.56 -17.70 11.63
CA LEU A 67 -15.24 -17.74 10.20
C LEU A 67 -14.97 -16.33 9.67
N VAL A 68 -15.86 -15.38 9.94
CA VAL A 68 -15.74 -14.00 9.46
C VAL A 68 -14.48 -13.34 10.02
N VAL A 69 -14.31 -13.32 11.34
CA VAL A 69 -13.23 -12.57 12.01
C VAL A 69 -11.86 -13.20 11.78
N LYS A 70 -11.75 -14.54 11.75
CA LYS A 70 -10.44 -15.20 11.65
C LYS A 70 -10.03 -15.57 10.22
N LYS A 71 -10.97 -15.67 9.27
CA LYS A 71 -10.67 -16.14 7.90
C LYS A 71 -11.03 -15.14 6.82
N LEU A 72 -12.19 -14.50 6.89
CA LEU A 72 -12.67 -13.65 5.79
C LEU A 72 -12.22 -12.19 5.91
N LEU A 73 -12.31 -11.61 7.10
CA LEU A 73 -12.02 -10.20 7.38
C LEU A 73 -10.53 -9.83 7.33
N PRO A 74 -9.56 -10.66 7.77
CA PRO A 74 -8.17 -10.22 7.88
C PRO A 74 -7.53 -9.76 6.58
N ALA A 75 -7.78 -10.45 5.46
CA ALA A 75 -7.17 -10.13 4.17
C ALA A 75 -7.65 -8.79 3.56
N PRO A 76 -8.97 -8.53 3.41
CA PRO A 76 -9.43 -7.23 2.92
C PRO A 76 -9.07 -6.10 3.88
N LEU A 77 -9.12 -6.33 5.20
CA LEU A 77 -8.73 -5.35 6.19
C LEU A 77 -7.25 -4.93 6.03
N LEU A 78 -6.36 -5.91 5.86
CA LEU A 78 -4.93 -5.63 5.67
C LEU A 78 -4.66 -4.89 4.36
N GLY A 79 -5.33 -5.28 3.27
CA GLY A 79 -5.23 -4.58 1.99
C GLY A 79 -5.68 -3.12 2.10
N LEU A 80 -6.84 -2.88 2.72
CA LEU A 80 -7.36 -1.52 2.96
C LEU A 80 -6.44 -0.69 3.85
N MET A 81 -5.93 -1.28 4.94
CA MET A 81 -5.00 -0.58 5.83
C MET A 81 -3.67 -0.27 5.15
N SER A 82 -3.18 -1.15 4.27
CA SER A 82 -1.96 -0.89 3.50
C SER A 82 -2.17 0.26 2.50
N ALA A 83 -3.31 0.30 1.81
CA ALA A 83 -3.66 1.42 0.92
C ALA A 83 -3.82 2.73 1.70
N PHE A 84 -4.47 2.68 2.87
CA PHE A 84 -4.63 3.83 3.76
C PHE A 84 -3.28 4.36 4.25
N THR A 85 -2.36 3.48 4.68
CA THR A 85 -1.01 3.88 5.09
C THR A 85 -0.32 4.66 3.99
N VAL A 86 -0.39 4.20 2.74
CA VAL A 86 0.20 4.93 1.60
C VAL A 86 -0.42 6.30 1.43
N ALA A 87 -1.75 6.39 1.42
CA ALA A 87 -2.47 7.65 1.23
C ALA A 87 -2.15 8.68 2.32
N VAL A 88 -2.00 8.24 3.57
CA VAL A 88 -1.69 9.14 4.70
C VAL A 88 -0.22 9.56 4.71
N VAL A 89 0.69 8.60 4.50
CA VAL A 89 2.14 8.85 4.56
C VAL A 89 2.59 9.74 3.39
N ARG A 90 2.02 9.54 2.21
CA ARG A 90 2.30 10.33 1.00
C ARG A 90 1.36 11.52 0.83
N SER A 91 0.68 11.94 1.89
CA SER A 91 -0.20 13.12 1.82
C SER A 91 0.48 14.41 1.34
N PRO A 92 1.79 14.67 1.60
CA PRO A 92 2.44 15.86 1.07
C PRO A 92 2.45 15.92 -0.47
N GLU A 93 2.40 14.77 -1.15
CA GLU A 93 2.37 14.72 -2.62
C GLU A 93 1.02 15.20 -3.17
N PHE A 94 -0.07 15.06 -2.42
CA PHE A 94 -1.36 15.68 -2.76
C PHE A 94 -1.31 17.20 -2.56
N GLU A 95 -0.72 17.66 -1.46
CA GLU A 95 -0.73 19.07 -1.07
C GLU A 95 0.22 19.91 -1.94
N ASN A 96 1.43 19.41 -2.14
CA ASN A 96 2.54 20.12 -2.77
C ASN A 96 2.76 19.74 -4.24
N GLY A 97 2.26 18.57 -4.65
CA GLY A 97 2.51 17.99 -5.97
C GLY A 97 3.87 17.32 -6.11
N ILE A 98 4.06 16.67 -7.25
CA ILE A 98 5.29 15.98 -7.63
C ILE A 98 5.87 16.57 -8.91
N GLU A 99 7.15 16.35 -9.14
CA GLU A 99 7.84 16.81 -10.35
C GLU A 99 7.28 16.10 -11.60
N VAL A 100 6.95 16.90 -12.60
CA VAL A 100 6.62 16.45 -13.95
C VAL A 100 7.75 16.81 -14.91
N MET A 101 8.08 15.88 -15.79
CA MET A 101 9.22 15.92 -16.69
C MET A 101 8.76 15.79 -18.14
N ASP A 102 9.47 16.47 -19.03
CA ASP A 102 9.40 16.30 -20.48
C ASP A 102 10.02 14.95 -20.89
N ARG A 103 9.79 14.49 -22.14
CA ARG A 103 10.45 13.32 -22.75
C ARG A 103 11.98 13.33 -22.61
N ASN A 104 12.58 14.51 -22.56
CA ASN A 104 14.02 14.70 -22.39
C ASN A 104 14.50 14.59 -20.93
N GLY A 105 13.61 14.30 -19.98
CA GLY A 105 13.93 14.21 -18.55
C GLY A 105 14.14 15.58 -17.88
N LYS A 106 13.74 16.68 -18.54
CA LYS A 106 13.80 18.02 -17.96
C LYS A 106 12.56 18.26 -17.11
N VAL A 107 12.75 18.69 -15.85
CA VAL A 107 11.65 19.07 -14.97
C VAL A 107 10.95 20.32 -15.53
N VAL A 108 9.66 20.19 -15.82
CA VAL A 108 8.79 21.27 -16.33
C VAL A 108 8.12 22.01 -15.19
N GLY A 109 7.74 21.30 -14.12
CA GLY A 109 7.08 21.90 -12.96
C GLY A 109 6.63 20.88 -11.91
N LEU A 110 5.82 21.35 -10.97
CA LEU A 110 5.20 20.52 -9.92
C LEU A 110 3.70 20.40 -10.17
N SER A 111 3.20 19.17 -10.32
CA SER A 111 1.78 18.89 -10.52
C SER A 111 1.18 18.16 -9.32
N LYS A 112 0.09 18.72 -8.78
CA LYS A 112 -0.72 18.10 -7.72
C LYS A 112 -1.55 16.96 -8.26
N LYS A 113 -2.07 17.08 -9.48
CA LYS A 113 -2.83 16.03 -10.14
C LYS A 113 -1.97 14.81 -10.48
N ALA A 114 -0.72 15.03 -10.90
CA ALA A 114 0.24 13.92 -11.04
C ALA A 114 0.51 13.24 -9.69
N GLY A 115 0.69 14.03 -8.62
CA GLY A 115 0.85 13.53 -7.25
C GLY A 115 -0.36 12.72 -6.79
N GLU A 116 -1.57 13.22 -7.06
CA GLU A 116 -2.81 12.54 -6.71
C GLU A 116 -2.95 11.19 -7.41
N LYS A 117 -2.67 11.16 -8.72
CA LYS A 117 -2.67 9.94 -9.51
C LYS A 117 -1.62 8.96 -9.00
N ALA A 118 -0.39 9.42 -8.77
CA ALA A 118 0.71 8.60 -8.29
C ALA A 118 0.42 7.92 -6.95
N VAL A 119 -0.11 8.68 -5.98
CA VAL A 119 -0.44 8.14 -4.65
C VAL A 119 -1.63 7.19 -4.73
N LYS A 120 -2.67 7.50 -5.53
CA LYS A 120 -3.83 6.59 -5.72
C LYS A 120 -3.42 5.25 -6.33
N GLU A 121 -2.62 5.28 -7.39
CA GLU A 121 -2.10 4.08 -8.05
C GLU A 121 -1.22 3.28 -7.10
N THR A 122 -0.35 3.93 -6.33
CA THR A 122 0.49 3.26 -5.32
C THR A 122 -0.36 2.66 -4.21
N ALA A 123 -1.36 3.38 -3.68
CA ALA A 123 -2.23 2.88 -2.63
C ALA A 123 -3.02 1.65 -3.09
N LEU A 124 -3.57 1.69 -4.30
CA LEU A 124 -4.28 0.55 -4.90
C LEU A 124 -3.33 -0.63 -5.12
N SER A 125 -2.15 -0.37 -5.68
CA SER A 125 -1.09 -1.36 -5.86
C SER A 125 -0.74 -2.08 -4.56
N ARG A 126 -0.52 -1.34 -3.47
CA ARG A 126 -0.19 -1.92 -2.15
C ARG A 126 -1.37 -2.65 -1.53
N GLY A 127 -2.59 -2.12 -1.67
CA GLY A 127 -3.78 -2.78 -1.19
C GLY A 127 -4.02 -4.13 -1.87
N VAL A 128 -3.87 -4.18 -3.20
CA VAL A 128 -3.96 -5.42 -3.98
C VAL A 128 -2.83 -6.38 -3.60
N LEU A 129 -1.58 -5.92 -3.56
CA LEU A 129 -0.42 -6.76 -3.21
C LEU A 129 -0.59 -7.45 -1.86
N PHE A 130 -0.81 -6.68 -0.79
CA PHE A 130 -0.91 -7.25 0.55
C PHE A 130 -2.23 -7.99 0.79
N GLY A 131 -3.34 -7.47 0.24
CA GLY A 131 -4.65 -8.13 0.34
C GLY A 131 -4.64 -9.52 -0.31
N THR A 132 -4.14 -9.63 -1.54
CA THR A 132 -4.03 -10.91 -2.25
C THR A 132 -3.00 -11.85 -1.61
N THR A 133 -1.86 -11.33 -1.16
CA THR A 133 -0.81 -12.13 -0.48
C THR A 133 -1.31 -12.76 0.81
N PHE A 134 -2.29 -12.16 1.50
CA PHE A 134 -2.87 -12.77 2.70
C PHE A 134 -4.08 -13.65 2.40
N PHE A 135 -4.86 -13.30 1.36
CA PHE A 135 -6.03 -14.06 0.96
C PHE A 135 -5.65 -15.40 0.30
N LEU A 136 -4.78 -15.36 -0.71
CA LEU A 136 -4.53 -16.49 -1.60
C LEU A 136 -3.87 -17.68 -0.89
N PRO A 137 -2.84 -17.52 -0.03
CA PRO A 137 -2.30 -18.64 0.74
C PRO A 137 -3.34 -19.27 1.67
N SER A 138 -4.27 -18.48 2.22
CA SER A 138 -5.32 -19.01 3.09
C SER A 138 -6.29 -19.93 2.34
N VAL A 139 -6.62 -19.58 1.08
CA VAL A 139 -7.43 -20.41 0.19
C VAL A 139 -6.66 -21.66 -0.25
N LEU A 140 -5.40 -21.51 -0.65
CA LEU A 140 -4.59 -22.65 -1.10
C LEU A 140 -4.32 -23.65 0.03
N MET A 141 -4.09 -23.17 1.25
CA MET A 141 -3.92 -24.03 2.43
C MET A 141 -5.16 -24.85 2.74
N TYR A 142 -6.38 -24.35 2.46
CA TYR A 142 -7.60 -25.14 2.60
C TYR A 142 -7.58 -26.39 1.71
N PHE A 143 -7.07 -26.28 0.48
CA PHE A 143 -6.93 -27.42 -0.42
C PHE A 143 -5.82 -28.38 0.02
N VAL A 144 -4.69 -27.86 0.49
CA VAL A 144 -3.57 -28.66 1.04
C VAL A 144 -4.02 -29.50 2.22
N GLU A 145 -4.75 -28.90 3.16
CA GLU A 145 -5.32 -29.59 4.33
C GLU A 145 -6.33 -30.67 3.91
N ARG A 146 -7.21 -30.36 2.94
CA ARG A 146 -8.18 -31.32 2.39
C ARG A 146 -7.51 -32.49 1.67
N ALA A 147 -6.42 -32.24 0.96
CA ALA A 147 -5.65 -33.25 0.25
C ALA A 147 -4.72 -34.08 1.17
N LYS A 148 -4.64 -33.75 2.47
CA LYS A 148 -3.80 -34.43 3.47
C LYS A 148 -2.31 -34.52 3.08
N VAL A 149 -1.82 -33.54 2.33
CA VAL A 149 -0.44 -33.48 1.82
C VAL A 149 0.57 -33.29 2.95
N ALA A 150 0.21 -32.50 3.97
CA ALA A 150 1.03 -32.29 5.17
C ALA A 150 0.27 -32.78 6.41
N LYS A 151 0.85 -33.73 7.14
CA LYS A 151 0.21 -34.39 8.30
C LYS A 151 0.78 -33.96 9.66
N THR A 152 1.98 -33.39 9.67
CA THR A 152 2.64 -32.91 10.90
C THR A 152 2.50 -31.39 11.01
N PRO A 153 2.41 -30.84 12.24
CA PRO A 153 2.29 -29.39 12.45
C PRO A 153 3.47 -28.62 11.86
N HIS A 154 4.68 -29.20 11.93
CA HIS A 154 5.88 -28.61 11.31
C HIS A 154 5.79 -28.59 9.77
N ALA A 155 5.38 -29.69 9.13
CA ALA A 155 5.23 -29.71 7.68
C ALA A 155 4.15 -28.72 7.21
N LEU A 156 3.04 -28.60 7.94
CA LEU A 156 1.98 -27.65 7.61
C LEU A 156 2.47 -26.20 7.75
N ALA A 157 3.25 -25.89 8.78
CA ALA A 157 3.86 -24.57 8.95
C ALA A 157 4.85 -24.25 7.81
N SER A 158 5.70 -25.22 7.41
CA SER A 158 6.63 -25.06 6.30
C SER A 158 5.90 -24.83 4.98
N VAL A 159 4.87 -25.63 4.67
CA VAL A 159 4.06 -25.44 3.46
C VAL A 159 3.39 -24.07 3.49
N ARG A 160 2.84 -23.65 4.64
CA ARG A 160 2.23 -22.32 4.77
C ARG A 160 3.22 -21.21 4.45
N MET A 161 4.42 -21.28 5.01
CA MET A 161 5.45 -20.28 4.78
C MET A 161 5.89 -20.25 3.32
N LEU A 162 6.12 -21.42 2.70
CA LEU A 162 6.43 -21.54 1.28
C LEU A 162 5.34 -20.93 0.40
N MET A 163 4.06 -21.17 0.71
CA MET A 163 2.93 -20.62 -0.05
C MET A 163 2.85 -19.11 0.09
N ILE A 164 2.99 -18.57 1.30
CA ILE A 164 3.00 -17.11 1.52
C ILE A 164 4.17 -16.47 0.74
N THR A 165 5.37 -17.02 0.86
CA THR A 165 6.56 -16.51 0.16
C THR A 165 6.40 -16.59 -1.35
N SER A 166 5.88 -17.70 -1.88
CA SER A 166 5.68 -17.88 -3.33
C SER A 166 4.64 -16.91 -3.89
N VAL A 167 3.53 -16.72 -3.17
CA VAL A 167 2.49 -15.75 -3.57
C VAL A 167 3.05 -14.34 -3.51
N LEU A 168 3.76 -13.96 -2.45
CA LEU A 168 4.37 -12.63 -2.35
C LEU A 168 5.38 -12.40 -3.49
N ALA A 169 6.26 -13.36 -3.75
CA ALA A 169 7.26 -13.29 -4.80
C ALA A 169 6.62 -13.15 -6.20
N GLY A 170 5.49 -13.82 -6.45
CA GLY A 170 4.74 -13.67 -7.71
C GLY A 170 3.92 -12.38 -7.79
N MET A 171 3.33 -11.93 -6.69
CA MET A 171 2.49 -10.73 -6.68
C MET A 171 3.30 -9.42 -6.75
N LEU A 172 4.55 -9.42 -6.29
CA LEU A 172 5.44 -8.26 -6.40
C LEU A 172 5.62 -7.78 -7.85
N PRO A 173 6.09 -8.60 -8.81
CA PRO A 173 6.23 -8.17 -10.20
C PRO A 173 4.87 -7.85 -10.85
N VAL A 174 3.79 -8.58 -10.51
CA VAL A 174 2.42 -8.27 -10.98
C VAL A 174 2.00 -6.87 -10.53
N SER A 175 2.26 -6.52 -9.28
CA SER A 175 1.93 -5.22 -8.71
C SER A 175 2.69 -4.09 -9.41
N LEU A 176 3.98 -4.29 -9.71
CA LEU A 176 4.82 -3.30 -10.40
C LEU A 176 4.48 -3.19 -11.90
N SER A 177 4.05 -4.28 -12.52
CA SER A 177 3.61 -4.28 -13.92
C SER A 177 2.24 -3.63 -14.11
N MET A 178 1.37 -3.71 -13.10
CA MET A 178 0.03 -3.10 -13.14
C MET A 178 0.11 -1.57 -13.13
N PHE A 179 1.06 -1.01 -12.38
CA PHE A 179 1.30 0.43 -12.30
C PHE A 179 2.81 0.71 -12.42
N PRO A 180 3.30 1.10 -13.61
CA PRO A 180 4.72 1.34 -13.82
C PRO A 180 5.24 2.50 -12.97
N GLN A 181 6.55 2.51 -12.71
CA GLN A 181 7.19 3.56 -11.93
C GLN A 181 7.21 4.91 -12.68
N CYS A 182 7.41 4.88 -13.99
CA CYS A 182 7.27 6.06 -14.83
C CYS A 182 5.80 6.17 -15.27
N GLY A 183 5.10 7.15 -14.71
CA GLY A 183 3.72 7.44 -15.06
C GLY A 183 3.64 8.52 -16.13
N GLU A 184 2.58 8.47 -16.93
CA GLU A 184 2.29 9.48 -17.95
C GLU A 184 1.03 10.27 -17.57
N ILE A 185 1.07 11.58 -17.79
CA ILE A 185 -0.06 12.47 -17.62
C ILE A 185 -0.23 13.37 -18.84
N LYS A 186 -1.47 13.48 -19.31
CA LYS A 186 -1.78 14.33 -20.45
C LYS A 186 -1.74 15.78 -20.03
N ARG A 187 -1.27 16.63 -20.95
CA ARG A 187 -1.29 18.08 -20.79
C ARG A 187 -2.66 18.60 -20.38
N ALA A 188 -3.74 18.11 -21.02
CA ALA A 188 -5.11 18.54 -20.73
C ALA A 188 -5.52 18.29 -19.27
N ASP A 189 -4.92 17.30 -18.63
CA ASP A 189 -5.19 16.96 -17.24
C ASP A 189 -4.34 17.78 -16.27
N LEU A 190 -3.35 18.56 -16.70
CA LEU A 190 -2.48 19.32 -15.80
C LEU A 190 -3.10 20.63 -15.29
N GLU A 191 -2.41 21.25 -14.34
CA GLU A 191 -2.76 22.56 -13.80
C GLU A 191 -2.46 23.69 -14.82
N PRO A 192 -3.28 24.75 -14.90
CA PRO A 192 -3.07 25.87 -15.82
C PRO A 192 -1.68 26.53 -15.71
N GLU A 193 -1.10 26.52 -14.50
CA GLU A 193 0.22 27.07 -14.21
C GLU A 193 1.36 26.36 -14.96
N ILE A 194 1.19 25.07 -15.27
CA ILE A 194 2.18 24.24 -15.97
C ILE A 194 1.96 24.31 -17.49
N LEU A 195 0.73 24.56 -17.92
CA LEU A 195 0.37 24.64 -19.35
C LEU A 195 1.15 25.74 -20.08
N SER A 196 1.47 26.85 -19.42
CA SER A 196 2.27 27.92 -20.02
C SER A 196 3.75 27.57 -20.18
N SER A 197 4.23 26.52 -19.50
CA SER A 197 5.64 26.18 -19.37
C SER A 197 6.13 25.10 -20.35
N THR A 198 5.22 24.49 -21.12
CA THR A 198 5.56 23.48 -22.14
C THR A 198 4.58 23.57 -23.30
N GLU A 199 4.94 23.05 -24.47
CA GLU A 199 4.03 22.79 -25.61
C GLU A 199 3.77 21.28 -25.80
N GLU A 200 4.44 20.42 -25.02
CA GLU A 200 4.28 18.97 -25.12
C GLU A 200 2.86 18.53 -24.75
N THR A 201 2.41 17.45 -25.41
CA THR A 201 1.09 16.85 -25.22
C THR A 201 1.03 15.93 -24.00
N GLU A 202 2.15 15.35 -23.61
CA GLU A 202 2.29 14.34 -22.57
C GLU A 202 3.53 14.65 -21.72
N LEU A 203 3.40 14.51 -20.41
CA LEU A 203 4.48 14.66 -19.45
C LEU A 203 4.60 13.39 -18.61
N PHE A 204 5.81 13.17 -18.10
CA PHE A 204 6.17 12.00 -17.31
C PHE A 204 6.36 12.37 -15.84
N TYR A 205 6.05 11.47 -14.93
CA TYR A 205 6.30 11.66 -13.51
C TYR A 205 6.78 10.36 -12.87
N ASN A 206 7.54 10.49 -11.79
CA ASN A 206 7.89 9.34 -10.98
C ASN A 206 6.73 9.01 -10.03
N ARG A 207 6.11 7.84 -10.21
CA ARG A 207 5.07 7.34 -9.31
C ARG A 207 5.64 6.96 -7.94
N GLY A 208 6.92 6.61 -7.87
CA GLY A 208 7.51 5.91 -6.74
C GLY A 208 7.18 4.41 -6.77
N ILE A 209 7.67 3.70 -5.75
CA ILE A 209 7.57 2.23 -5.64
C ILE A 209 6.40 1.82 -4.75
#